data_AF-A0A0S7XIE0-F1
#
_entry.id   AF-A0A0S7XIE0-F1
#
_cell.length_a   1.000
_cell.length_b   1.000
_cell.length_c   1.000
_cell.angle_alpha   90.00
_cell.angle_beta   90.00
_cell.angle_gamma   90.00
#
_symmetry.space_group_name_H-M   'P 1'
#
loop_
_entity.id
_entity.type
_entity.pdbx_description
1 polymer ?
#
loop_
_entity_poly.entity_id
_entity_poly.type
_entity_poly.pdbx_seq_one_letter_code
_entity_poly.pdbx_strand_id
1 'polypeptide(L)'
;MKKLVYLLSAIVVIGIIVVAWKQTRPPALSPEQKRGLDSFLNKYLSDRGLTEEDIKPVVTTGDPAVPHLIKAIGKVQPSQPLIAVHSDVNMVDCLARIGTPKAIDGICKILKHEYPGYYGMDRMQAAAALVRLGAKHKASILREVVVEHKELVAGQRYPEMHGDEIFVLENALRMLEAGEGARDTTNFGPGPVLEYGFLKKGYESPFEKMEKAMEEANNP
;
A
#
# COMPACT_ATOMS: atom_id res chain seq x y z
N MET A 1 0.91 34.10 43.66
CA MET A 1 1.08 32.66 43.30
C MET A 1 0.18 32.20 42.16
N LYS A 2 -1.16 32.34 42.22
CA LYS A 2 -2.08 31.86 41.16
C LYS A 2 -1.75 32.40 39.75
N LYS A 3 -1.44 33.69 39.61
CA LYS A 3 -1.07 34.30 38.30
C LYS A 3 0.19 33.70 37.66
N LEU A 4 1.17 33.26 38.46
CA LEU A 4 2.40 32.65 37.96
C LEU A 4 2.17 31.23 37.45
N VAL A 5 1.29 30.47 38.13
CA VAL A 5 0.90 29.12 37.73
C VAL A 5 0.13 29.15 36.41
N TYR A 6 -0.80 30.10 36.22
CA TYR A 6 -1.53 30.27 34.95
C TYR A 6 -0.63 30.66 33.77
N LEU A 7 0.40 31.47 34.01
CA LEU A 7 1.34 31.87 32.95
C LEU A 7 2.19 30.69 32.48
N LEU A 8 2.67 29.87 33.42
CA LEU A 8 3.47 28.67 33.11
C LEU A 8 2.64 27.60 32.38
N SER A 9 1.40 27.35 32.79
CA SER A 9 0.54 26.40 32.10
C SER A 9 0.13 26.88 30.70
N ALA A 10 -0.08 28.19 30.49
CA ALA A 10 -0.31 28.74 29.15
C ALA A 10 0.90 28.56 28.21
N ILE A 11 2.13 28.76 28.69
CA ILE A 11 3.36 28.55 27.90
C ILE A 11 3.52 27.07 27.51
N VAL A 12 3.24 26.14 28.42
CA VAL A 12 3.30 24.69 28.12
C VAL A 12 2.26 24.31 27.08
N VAL A 13 1.01 24.78 27.21
CA VAL A 13 -0.05 24.51 26.24
C VAL A 13 0.28 25.10 24.88
N ILE A 14 0.76 26.35 24.81
CA ILE A 14 1.20 26.98 23.56
C ILE A 14 2.38 26.21 22.96
N GLY A 15 3.34 25.78 23.78
CA GLY A 15 4.47 24.96 23.34
C GLY A 15 4.03 23.64 22.73
N ILE A 16 3.10 22.93 23.37
CA ILE A 16 2.50 21.69 22.85
C ILE A 16 1.76 21.95 21.54
N ILE A 17 0.97 23.03 21.47
CA ILE A 17 0.24 23.41 20.25
C ILE A 17 1.21 23.74 19.11
N VAL A 18 2.30 24.47 19.37
CA VAL A 18 3.30 24.84 18.35
C VAL A 18 4.08 23.61 17.87
N VAL A 19 4.43 22.68 18.77
CA VAL A 19 5.07 21.41 18.41
C VAL A 19 4.13 20.54 17.57
N ALA A 20 2.85 20.44 17.96
CA ALA A 20 1.83 19.74 17.18
C ALA A 20 1.61 20.40 15.81
N TRP A 21 1.54 21.73 15.74
CA TRP A 21 1.40 22.47 14.48
C TRP A 21 2.58 22.28 13.54
N LYS A 22 3.81 22.28 14.06
CA LYS A 22 5.01 21.99 13.25
C LYS A 22 5.02 20.57 12.70
N GLN A 23 4.46 19.60 13.42
CA GLN A 23 4.33 18.22 12.94
C GLN A 23 3.27 18.05 11.83
N THR A 24 2.29 18.96 11.73
CA THR A 24 1.21 18.85 10.71
C THR A 24 1.53 19.44 9.34
N ARG A 25 2.60 20.23 9.19
CA ARG A 25 2.96 20.77 7.87
C ARG A 25 3.88 19.77 7.14
N PRO A 26 3.57 19.41 5.89
CA PRO A 26 4.51 18.69 5.06
C PRO A 26 5.84 19.45 5.02
N PRO A 27 6.99 18.75 5.10
CA PRO A 27 8.28 19.41 4.99
C PRO A 27 8.38 20.17 3.66
N ALA A 28 9.09 21.29 3.69
CA ALA A 28 9.29 22.09 2.48
C ALA A 28 10.14 21.29 1.48
N LEU A 29 9.63 21.14 0.26
CA LEU A 29 10.33 20.51 -0.85
C LEU A 29 11.17 21.57 -1.59
N SER A 30 12.35 21.18 -2.06
CA SER A 30 13.10 22.00 -3.01
C SER A 30 12.31 22.16 -4.32
N PRO A 31 12.60 23.18 -5.15
CA PRO A 31 11.94 23.32 -6.45
C PRO A 31 12.06 22.08 -7.34
N GLU A 32 13.19 21.36 -7.28
CA GLU A 32 13.42 20.13 -8.03
C GLU A 32 12.60 18.96 -7.49
N GLN A 33 12.61 18.76 -6.18
CA GLN A 33 11.80 17.73 -5.52
C GLN A 33 10.31 17.94 -5.80
N LYS A 34 9.87 19.20 -5.74
CA LYS A 34 8.49 19.58 -6.05
C LYS A 34 8.14 19.28 -7.52
N ARG A 35 9.00 19.63 -8.48
CA ARG A 35 8.78 19.32 -9.90
C ARG A 35 8.67 17.80 -10.16
N GLY A 36 9.56 17.01 -9.57
CA GLY A 36 9.53 15.55 -9.70
C GLY A 36 8.24 14.96 -9.13
N LEU A 37 7.88 15.38 -7.91
CA LEU A 37 6.63 14.95 -7.25
C LEU A 37 5.38 15.39 -8.00
N ASP A 38 5.32 16.64 -8.46
CA ASP A 38 4.17 17.16 -9.22
C ASP A 38 4.00 16.41 -10.55
N SER A 39 5.10 16.09 -11.24
CA SER A 39 5.09 15.27 -12.46
C SER A 39 4.54 13.87 -12.20
N PHE A 40 5.04 13.19 -11.15
CA PHE A 40 4.56 11.89 -10.73
C PHE A 40 3.07 11.92 -10.39
N LEU A 41 2.64 12.84 -9.52
CA LEU A 41 1.25 12.93 -9.07
C LEU A 41 0.32 13.26 -10.23
N ASN A 42 0.73 14.11 -11.17
CA ASN A 42 -0.10 14.45 -12.31
C ASN A 42 -0.29 13.24 -13.24
N LYS A 43 0.75 12.42 -13.46
CA LYS A 43 0.63 11.16 -14.23
C LYS A 43 -0.23 10.13 -13.50
N TYR A 44 0.04 9.89 -12.21
CA TYR A 44 -0.73 9.00 -11.35
C TYR A 44 -2.22 9.36 -11.33
N LEU A 45 -2.56 10.64 -11.13
CA LEU A 45 -3.95 11.10 -11.08
C LEU A 45 -4.63 11.16 -12.46
N SER A 46 -3.85 11.23 -13.55
CA SER A 46 -4.38 11.21 -14.91
C SER A 46 -4.43 9.82 -15.54
N ASP A 47 -4.14 8.78 -14.75
CA ASP A 47 -4.07 7.39 -15.21
C ASP A 47 -3.10 7.18 -16.38
N ARG A 48 -2.08 8.03 -16.48
CA ARG A 48 -1.00 7.83 -17.42
C ARG A 48 -0.03 6.87 -16.74
N GLY A 49 0.15 5.69 -17.32
CA GLY A 49 1.08 4.68 -16.80
C GLY A 49 2.39 5.31 -16.33
N LEU A 50 2.81 4.92 -15.11
CA LEU A 50 4.03 5.42 -14.50
C LEU A 50 5.23 4.61 -14.98
N THR A 51 6.33 5.31 -15.23
CA THR A 51 7.62 4.70 -15.60
C THR A 51 8.61 4.80 -14.44
N GLU A 52 9.71 4.05 -14.50
CA GLU A 52 10.79 4.15 -13.51
C GLU A 52 11.35 5.59 -13.40
N GLU A 53 11.42 6.32 -14.50
CA GLU A 53 11.86 7.73 -14.53
C GLU A 53 10.88 8.68 -13.81
N ASP A 54 9.61 8.28 -13.68
CA ASP A 54 8.60 9.02 -12.90
C ASP A 54 8.71 8.72 -11.40
N ILE A 55 9.04 7.48 -11.05
CA ILE A 55 9.13 6.98 -9.67
C ILE A 55 10.43 7.46 -9.01
N LYS A 56 11.56 7.37 -9.71
CA LYS A 56 12.91 7.63 -9.18
C LYS A 56 13.06 9.01 -8.51
N PRO A 57 12.55 10.13 -9.06
CA PRO A 57 12.63 11.44 -8.38
C PRO A 57 11.86 11.48 -7.05
N VAL A 58 10.72 10.79 -6.97
CA VAL A 58 9.90 10.70 -5.76
C VAL A 58 10.60 9.89 -4.68
N VAL A 59 11.14 8.72 -5.05
CA VAL A 59 11.91 7.87 -4.13
C VAL A 59 13.15 8.61 -3.62
N THR A 60 13.86 9.32 -4.52
CA THR A 60 15.02 10.15 -4.16
C THR A 60 14.65 11.28 -3.20
N THR A 61 13.43 11.80 -3.31
CA THR A 61 12.91 12.81 -2.36
C THR A 61 12.75 12.23 -0.95
N GLY A 62 12.38 10.95 -0.82
CA GLY A 62 12.34 10.23 0.45
C GLY A 62 11.16 10.62 1.35
N ASP A 63 11.37 10.60 2.68
CA ASP A 63 10.34 10.91 3.70
C ASP A 63 9.57 12.22 3.43
N PRO A 64 10.21 13.31 2.93
CA PRO A 64 9.48 14.52 2.55
C PRO A 64 8.36 14.35 1.53
N ALA A 65 8.43 13.37 0.62
CA ALA A 65 7.38 13.11 -0.35
C ALA A 65 6.16 12.41 0.27
N VAL A 66 6.35 11.64 1.35
CA VAL A 66 5.34 10.73 1.92
C VAL A 66 4.01 11.41 2.25
N PRO A 67 3.95 12.59 2.91
CA PRO A 67 2.67 13.23 3.19
C PRO A 67 1.86 13.58 1.93
N HIS A 68 2.56 13.88 0.83
CA HIS A 68 1.92 14.21 -0.45
C HIS A 68 1.38 12.95 -1.14
N LEU A 69 2.15 11.86 -1.10
CA LEU A 69 1.73 10.55 -1.57
C LEU A 69 0.49 10.04 -0.81
N ILE A 70 0.53 10.10 0.53
CA ILE A 70 -0.60 9.68 1.39
C ILE A 70 -1.88 10.50 1.12
N LYS A 71 -1.71 11.78 0.77
CA LYS A 71 -2.82 12.66 0.40
C LYS A 71 -3.39 12.33 -0.98
N ALA A 72 -2.67 11.64 -1.85
CA ALA A 72 -3.09 11.28 -3.20
C ALA A 72 -3.80 9.91 -3.28
N ILE A 73 -3.53 9.01 -2.33
CA ILE A 73 -4.22 7.71 -2.18
C ILE A 73 -5.75 7.88 -2.33
N GLY A 74 -6.36 7.09 -3.21
CA GLY A 74 -7.81 7.04 -3.43
C GLY A 74 -8.40 8.22 -4.19
N LYS A 75 -7.56 9.06 -4.80
CA LYS A 75 -8.02 10.19 -5.63
C LYS A 75 -8.02 9.90 -7.12
N VAL A 76 -7.48 8.76 -7.53
CA VAL A 76 -7.61 8.31 -8.92
C VAL A 76 -9.08 7.99 -9.16
N GLN A 77 -9.72 8.75 -10.04
CA GLN A 77 -11.08 8.46 -10.46
C GLN A 77 -11.03 7.36 -11.51
N PRO A 78 -11.79 6.26 -11.35
CA PRO A 78 -11.83 5.23 -12.37
C PRO A 78 -12.38 5.84 -13.66
N SER A 79 -11.55 5.90 -14.70
CA SER A 79 -11.93 6.47 -15.99
C SER A 79 -12.86 5.54 -16.75
N GLN A 80 -12.86 4.23 -16.44
CA GLN A 80 -13.81 3.24 -16.95
C GLN A 80 -14.14 2.13 -15.92
N PRO A 81 -15.41 1.73 -15.80
CA PRO A 81 -15.85 0.71 -14.83
C PRO A 81 -15.46 -0.75 -15.18
N LEU A 82 -14.92 -1.01 -16.39
CA LEU A 82 -14.68 -2.37 -16.89
C LEU A 82 -13.21 -2.78 -17.00
N ILE A 83 -12.27 -1.83 -16.89
CA ILE A 83 -10.83 -2.10 -16.91
C ILE A 83 -10.23 -1.32 -15.74
N ALA A 84 -10.41 -1.83 -14.53
CA ALA A 84 -9.82 -1.26 -13.33
C ALA A 84 -8.30 -1.55 -13.31
N VAL A 85 -7.54 -0.84 -14.15
CA VAL A 85 -6.06 -0.79 -14.06
C VAL A 85 -5.61 0.26 -13.03
N HIS A 86 -6.56 1.00 -12.45
CA HIS A 86 -6.35 2.02 -11.43
C HIS A 86 -6.06 1.38 -10.08
N SER A 87 -4.84 0.90 -9.92
CA SER A 87 -4.38 0.29 -8.68
C SER A 87 -3.44 1.28 -7.98
N ASP A 88 -3.66 1.49 -6.69
CA ASP A 88 -2.69 2.12 -5.81
C ASP A 88 -1.38 1.31 -5.73
N VAL A 89 -1.23 0.21 -6.47
CA VAL A 89 0.02 -0.56 -6.67
C VAL A 89 1.25 0.32 -6.89
N ASN A 90 1.22 1.30 -7.80
CA ASN A 90 2.36 2.19 -8.03
C ASN A 90 2.62 3.12 -6.83
N MET A 91 1.56 3.47 -6.10
CA MET A 91 1.68 4.23 -4.85
C MET A 91 2.33 3.36 -3.75
N VAL A 92 1.92 2.09 -3.64
CA VAL A 92 2.55 1.11 -2.74
C VAL A 92 4.02 0.95 -3.08
N ASP A 93 4.37 0.81 -4.35
CA ASP A 93 5.75 0.70 -4.83
C ASP A 93 6.60 1.89 -4.37
N CYS A 94 6.18 3.12 -4.71
CA CYS A 94 6.85 4.35 -4.26
C CYS A 94 7.03 4.40 -2.74
N LEU A 95 5.98 4.11 -1.97
CA LEU A 95 6.04 4.12 -0.51
C LEU A 95 6.98 3.04 0.02
N ALA A 96 6.99 1.85 -0.58
CA ALA A 96 7.83 0.75 -0.15
C ALA A 96 9.32 1.02 -0.41
N ARG A 97 9.65 1.58 -1.58
CA ARG A 97 11.01 2.02 -1.89
C ARG A 97 11.51 3.13 -0.96
N ILE A 98 10.61 4.03 -0.51
CA ILE A 98 10.95 5.04 0.52
C ILE A 98 11.18 4.37 1.88
N GLY A 99 10.32 3.42 2.27
CA GLY A 99 10.55 2.51 3.40
C GLY A 99 10.70 3.15 4.79
N THR A 100 10.32 4.42 4.96
CA THR A 100 10.30 5.07 6.28
C THR A 100 9.08 4.61 7.10
N PRO A 101 9.08 4.76 8.43
CA PRO A 101 7.90 4.44 9.25
C PRO A 101 6.61 5.12 8.76
N LYS A 102 6.70 6.38 8.31
CA LYS A 102 5.55 7.09 7.72
C LYS A 102 5.12 6.49 6.38
N ALA A 103 6.06 6.04 5.57
CA ALA A 103 5.74 5.39 4.30
C ALA A 103 5.04 4.04 4.53
N ILE A 104 5.50 3.26 5.52
CA ILE A 104 4.85 2.03 5.98
C ILE A 104 3.42 2.32 6.47
N ASP A 105 3.20 3.42 7.20
CA ASP A 105 1.84 3.84 7.59
C ASP A 105 0.98 4.20 6.37
N GLY A 106 1.57 4.80 5.33
CA GLY A 106 0.93 5.02 4.05
C GLY A 106 0.51 3.72 3.36
N ILE A 107 1.37 2.69 3.37
CA ILE A 107 1.05 1.35 2.86
C ILE A 107 -0.12 0.75 3.66
N CYS A 108 -0.14 0.91 4.99
CA CYS A 108 -1.25 0.44 5.83
C CYS A 108 -2.57 1.15 5.49
N LYS A 109 -2.53 2.43 5.08
CA LYS A 109 -3.71 3.15 4.62
C LYS A 109 -4.28 2.53 3.34
N ILE A 110 -3.42 2.13 2.40
CA ILE A 110 -3.83 1.39 1.21
C ILE A 110 -4.36 0.02 1.63
N LEU A 111 -3.69 -0.70 2.52
CA LEU A 111 -4.16 -2.02 2.97
C LEU A 111 -5.59 -1.99 3.56
N LYS A 112 -5.95 -0.92 4.29
CA LYS A 112 -7.26 -0.72 4.92
C LYS A 112 -8.32 -0.07 4.01
N HIS A 113 -7.99 0.24 2.77
CA HIS A 113 -8.92 0.98 1.92
C HIS A 113 -10.12 0.08 1.50
N GLU A 114 -11.28 0.71 1.30
CA GLU A 114 -12.51 0.09 0.80
C GLU A 114 -12.87 0.72 -0.57
N TYR A 115 -12.19 0.36 -1.67
CA TYR A 115 -12.52 0.91 -2.99
C TYR A 115 -13.49 -0.04 -3.68
N PRO A 116 -14.60 0.45 -4.25
CA PRO A 116 -15.47 -0.37 -5.08
C PRO A 116 -14.73 -0.79 -6.36
N GLY A 117 -14.51 -2.09 -6.57
CA GLY A 117 -13.77 -2.59 -7.76
C GLY A 117 -13.19 -3.99 -7.57
N TYR A 118 -12.25 -4.43 -8.42
CA TYR A 118 -11.47 -5.65 -8.19
C TYR A 118 -10.63 -5.50 -6.90
N TYR A 119 -11.17 -5.98 -5.78
CA TYR A 119 -10.76 -5.62 -4.40
C TYR A 119 -9.37 -6.12 -3.96
N GLY A 120 -8.74 -7.06 -4.67
CA GLY A 120 -7.55 -7.73 -4.16
C GLY A 120 -6.21 -7.07 -4.49
N MET A 121 -6.04 -6.50 -5.68
CA MET A 121 -4.69 -6.13 -6.18
C MET A 121 -3.94 -5.19 -5.25
N ASP A 122 -4.59 -4.12 -4.81
CA ASP A 122 -3.98 -3.13 -3.90
C ASP A 122 -3.69 -3.72 -2.51
N ARG A 123 -4.60 -4.54 -1.97
CA ARG A 123 -4.40 -5.20 -0.68
C ARG A 123 -3.27 -6.22 -0.75
N MET A 124 -3.23 -7.03 -1.81
CA MET A 124 -2.16 -8.01 -2.05
C MET A 124 -0.81 -7.32 -2.18
N GLN A 125 -0.72 -6.24 -2.96
CA GLN A 125 0.52 -5.49 -3.15
C GLN A 125 0.98 -4.83 -1.84
N ALA A 126 0.06 -4.21 -1.09
CA ALA A 126 0.37 -3.63 0.20
C ALA A 126 0.86 -4.68 1.19
N ALA A 127 0.22 -5.85 1.26
CA ALA A 127 0.65 -6.96 2.12
C ALA A 127 2.04 -7.48 1.73
N ALA A 128 2.31 -7.67 0.43
CA ALA A 128 3.62 -8.07 -0.06
C ALA A 128 4.71 -7.04 0.29
N ALA A 129 4.41 -5.76 0.14
CA ALA A 129 5.32 -4.68 0.53
C ALA A 129 5.63 -4.71 2.03
N LEU A 130 4.64 -4.94 2.90
CA LEU A 130 4.87 -5.09 4.34
C LEU A 130 5.82 -6.25 4.66
N VAL A 131 5.65 -7.41 3.99
CA VAL A 131 6.55 -8.56 4.16
C VAL A 131 7.97 -8.21 3.73
N ARG A 132 8.14 -7.60 2.55
CA ARG A 132 9.45 -7.14 2.05
C ARG A 132 10.09 -6.06 2.88
N LEU A 133 9.33 -5.29 3.64
CA LEU A 133 9.89 -4.31 4.56
C LEU A 133 10.21 -4.92 5.94
N GLY A 134 9.93 -6.21 6.15
CA GLY A 134 10.07 -6.85 7.45
C GLY A 134 9.17 -6.20 8.51
N ALA A 135 8.02 -5.65 8.11
CA ALA A 135 7.16 -4.82 8.95
C ALA A 135 6.29 -5.65 9.92
N LYS A 136 6.90 -6.57 10.68
CA LYS A 136 6.23 -7.48 11.62
C LYS A 136 5.27 -6.78 12.59
N HIS A 137 5.64 -5.58 13.03
CA HIS A 137 4.80 -4.76 13.92
C HIS A 137 3.47 -4.31 13.29
N LYS A 138 3.25 -4.54 11.99
CA LYS A 138 2.00 -4.29 11.26
C LYS A 138 1.16 -5.56 11.05
N ALA A 139 1.58 -6.72 11.56
CA ALA A 139 0.83 -7.98 11.39
C ALA A 139 -0.60 -7.91 11.92
N SER A 140 -0.86 -7.21 13.03
CA SER A 140 -2.22 -7.06 13.58
C SER A 140 -3.16 -6.33 12.60
N ILE A 141 -2.65 -5.32 11.89
CA ILE A 141 -3.40 -4.60 10.87
C ILE A 141 -3.72 -5.51 9.69
N LEU A 142 -2.76 -6.30 9.22
CA LEU A 142 -3.00 -7.25 8.13
C LEU A 142 -4.02 -8.33 8.55
N ARG A 143 -4.01 -8.78 9.80
CA ARG A 143 -5.00 -9.72 10.32
C ARG A 143 -6.42 -9.18 10.25
N GLU A 144 -6.63 -7.94 10.68
CA GLU A 144 -7.93 -7.25 10.56
C GLU A 144 -8.40 -7.24 9.10
N VAL A 145 -7.50 -6.85 8.18
CA VAL A 145 -7.81 -6.76 6.75
C VAL A 145 -8.07 -8.13 6.12
N VAL A 146 -7.40 -9.19 6.55
CA VAL A 146 -7.70 -10.57 6.08
C VAL A 146 -9.13 -10.97 6.45
N VAL A 147 -9.57 -10.69 7.69
CA VAL A 147 -10.93 -11.00 8.15
C VAL A 147 -11.95 -10.22 7.33
N GLU A 148 -11.76 -8.91 7.24
CA GLU A 148 -12.64 -8.03 6.47
C GLU A 148 -12.71 -8.43 4.99
N HIS A 149 -11.56 -8.75 4.38
CA HIS A 149 -11.52 -9.16 2.98
C HIS A 149 -12.26 -10.47 2.73
N LYS A 150 -12.17 -11.44 3.65
CA LYS A 150 -12.95 -12.68 3.57
C LYS A 150 -14.45 -12.43 3.63
N GLU A 151 -14.89 -11.53 4.52
CA GLU A 151 -16.30 -11.15 4.62
C GLU A 151 -16.79 -10.46 3.33
N LEU A 152 -15.97 -9.56 2.77
CA LEU A 152 -16.25 -8.89 1.49
C LEU A 152 -16.37 -9.89 0.33
N VAL A 153 -15.43 -10.84 0.23
CA VAL A 153 -15.42 -11.88 -0.80
C VAL A 153 -16.63 -12.81 -0.64
N ALA A 154 -16.96 -13.22 0.58
CA ALA A 154 -18.12 -14.09 0.85
C ALA A 154 -19.46 -13.47 0.42
N GLY A 155 -19.56 -12.13 0.41
CA GLY A 155 -20.72 -11.40 -0.08
C GLY A 155 -20.79 -11.24 -1.61
N GLN A 156 -19.78 -11.67 -2.37
CA GLN A 156 -19.75 -11.55 -3.83
C GLN A 156 -20.57 -12.64 -4.53
N ARG A 157 -20.86 -12.39 -5.81
CA ARG A 157 -21.57 -13.36 -6.68
C ARG A 157 -20.76 -14.64 -6.96
N TYR A 158 -19.43 -14.53 -6.99
CA TYR A 158 -18.49 -15.60 -7.34
C TYR A 158 -17.27 -15.60 -6.41
N PRO A 159 -17.45 -15.92 -5.10
CA PRO A 159 -16.38 -15.86 -4.10
C PRO A 159 -15.16 -16.72 -4.44
N GLU A 160 -15.37 -17.83 -5.16
CA GLU A 160 -14.32 -18.75 -5.60
C GLU A 160 -13.28 -18.11 -6.52
N MET A 161 -13.65 -17.05 -7.26
CA MET A 161 -12.71 -16.33 -8.13
C MET A 161 -11.69 -15.48 -7.36
N HIS A 162 -11.87 -15.32 -6.04
CA HIS A 162 -11.02 -14.50 -5.17
C HIS A 162 -10.12 -15.34 -4.24
N GLY A 163 -10.06 -16.66 -4.43
CA GLY A 163 -9.25 -17.56 -3.59
C GLY A 163 -7.77 -17.15 -3.53
N ASP A 164 -7.22 -16.67 -4.65
CA ASP A 164 -5.85 -16.18 -4.75
C ASP A 164 -5.58 -14.96 -3.88
N GLU A 165 -6.54 -14.04 -3.81
CA GLU A 165 -6.42 -12.80 -3.03
C GLU A 165 -6.36 -13.12 -1.54
N ILE A 166 -7.29 -13.96 -1.08
CA ILE A 166 -7.31 -14.45 0.31
C ILE A 166 -6.02 -15.19 0.64
N PHE A 167 -5.59 -16.12 -0.22
CA PHE A 167 -4.39 -16.90 0.02
C PHE A 167 -3.14 -16.02 0.16
N VAL A 168 -2.97 -15.04 -0.74
CA VAL A 168 -1.83 -14.11 -0.71
C VAL A 168 -1.82 -13.30 0.58
N LEU A 169 -2.96 -12.78 1.03
CA LEU A 169 -3.06 -12.02 2.27
C LEU A 169 -2.78 -12.89 3.50
N GLU A 170 -3.30 -14.12 3.54
CA GLU A 170 -3.04 -15.06 4.63
C GLU A 170 -1.58 -15.48 4.72
N ASN A 171 -0.95 -15.77 3.57
CA ASN A 171 0.46 -16.15 3.58
C ASN A 171 1.36 -14.96 3.96
N ALA A 172 1.02 -13.74 3.51
CA ALA A 172 1.72 -12.53 3.96
C ALA A 172 1.60 -12.34 5.48
N LEU A 173 0.41 -12.58 6.05
CA LEU A 173 0.19 -12.54 7.49
C LEU A 173 1.07 -13.56 8.22
N ARG A 174 1.07 -14.81 7.78
CA ARG A 174 1.90 -15.89 8.32
C ARG A 174 3.38 -15.50 8.32
N MET A 175 3.88 -14.99 7.20
CA MET A 175 5.28 -14.55 7.06
C MET A 175 5.61 -13.40 8.01
N LEU A 176 4.73 -12.39 8.16
CA LEU A 176 4.95 -11.29 9.09
C LEU A 176 4.96 -11.76 10.55
N GLU A 177 4.05 -12.64 10.94
CA GLU A 177 3.98 -13.20 12.30
C GLU A 177 5.23 -14.01 12.64
N ALA A 178 5.67 -14.85 11.69
CA ALA A 178 6.90 -15.62 11.79
C ALA A 178 8.18 -14.75 11.74
N GLY A 179 8.08 -13.51 11.25
CA GLY A 179 9.24 -12.62 11.05
C GLY A 179 10.10 -13.03 9.86
N GLU A 180 9.52 -13.70 8.85
CA GLU A 180 10.20 -14.18 7.64
C GLU A 180 10.50 -13.05 6.62
N GLY A 181 10.03 -11.82 6.89
CA GLY A 181 10.31 -10.65 6.06
C GLY A 181 11.71 -10.08 6.29
N ALA A 182 12.43 -9.74 5.21
CA ALA A 182 13.72 -9.07 5.26
C ALA A 182 13.61 -7.73 4.53
N ARG A 183 14.07 -6.64 5.16
CA ARG A 183 13.98 -5.27 4.60
C ARG A 183 14.75 -5.18 3.28
N ASP A 184 14.01 -5.25 2.18
CA ASP A 184 14.49 -5.05 0.82
C ASP A 184 13.68 -3.91 0.18
N THR A 185 14.38 -2.82 -0.17
CA THR A 185 13.81 -1.65 -0.86
C THR A 185 14.22 -1.55 -2.32
N THR A 186 14.92 -2.57 -2.85
CA THR A 186 15.61 -2.53 -4.15
C THR A 186 14.89 -3.33 -5.23
N ASN A 187 14.14 -4.35 -4.84
CA ASN A 187 13.33 -5.17 -5.75
C ASN A 187 11.85 -4.77 -5.65
N PHE A 188 11.49 -3.61 -6.17
CA PHE A 188 10.10 -3.34 -6.50
C PHE A 188 10.09 -2.82 -7.94
N GLY A 189 9.44 -3.55 -8.87
CA GLY A 189 9.40 -3.17 -10.28
C GLY A 189 8.10 -2.43 -10.64
N PRO A 190 8.12 -1.51 -11.61
CA PRO A 190 6.89 -0.87 -12.11
C PRO A 190 6.06 -1.89 -12.92
N GLY A 191 4.83 -2.18 -12.46
CA GLY A 191 3.89 -3.00 -13.22
C GLY A 191 2.79 -3.64 -12.35
N PRO A 192 1.60 -3.92 -12.93
CA PRO A 192 0.46 -4.49 -12.19
C PRO A 192 0.60 -6.01 -11.89
N VAL A 193 1.75 -6.63 -12.18
CA VAL A 193 1.83 -8.09 -12.32
C VAL A 193 3.13 -8.63 -11.69
N LEU A 194 2.93 -9.43 -10.63
CA LEU A 194 3.75 -10.57 -10.20
C LEU A 194 5.11 -10.31 -9.54
N GLU A 195 5.12 -9.61 -8.41
CA GLU A 195 6.20 -9.83 -7.44
C GLU A 195 5.69 -10.27 -6.06
N TYR A 196 4.46 -10.77 -5.97
CA TYR A 196 3.98 -11.63 -4.88
C TYR A 196 4.06 -13.12 -5.23
N GLY A 197 4.76 -13.51 -6.31
CA GLY A 197 5.01 -14.93 -6.62
C GLY A 197 5.68 -15.68 -5.46
N PHE A 198 6.50 -14.99 -4.65
CA PHE A 198 7.06 -15.54 -3.42
C PHE A 198 5.98 -15.87 -2.37
N LEU A 199 4.88 -15.10 -2.34
CA LEU A 199 3.72 -15.37 -1.49
C LEU A 199 2.86 -16.51 -2.05
N LYS A 200 2.95 -16.83 -3.34
CA LYS A 200 2.24 -17.97 -3.95
C LYS A 200 3.04 -19.28 -3.93
N LYS A 201 4.25 -19.29 -3.35
CA LYS A 201 5.12 -20.48 -3.34
C LYS A 201 4.41 -21.68 -2.68
N GLY A 202 4.16 -22.73 -3.46
CA GLY A 202 3.52 -23.97 -2.99
C GLY A 202 1.99 -23.93 -3.00
N TYR A 203 1.38 -22.90 -3.60
CA TYR A 203 -0.07 -22.81 -3.79
C TYR A 203 -0.43 -22.98 -5.26
N GLU A 204 -1.30 -23.93 -5.52
CA GLU A 204 -2.01 -24.07 -6.80
C GLU A 204 -3.36 -23.37 -6.68
N SER A 205 -3.56 -22.34 -7.49
CA SER A 205 -4.81 -21.60 -7.57
C SER A 205 -5.97 -22.51 -7.99
N PRO A 206 -7.22 -22.21 -7.56
CA PRO A 206 -8.41 -22.89 -8.06
C PRO A 206 -8.50 -22.89 -9.58
N PHE A 207 -8.02 -21.82 -10.24
CA PHE A 207 -7.97 -21.72 -11.70
C PHE A 207 -6.98 -22.73 -12.30
N GLU A 208 -5.74 -22.79 -11.78
CA GLU A 208 -4.73 -23.78 -12.23
C GLU A 208 -5.23 -25.22 -12.00
N LYS A 209 -5.92 -25.48 -10.89
CA LYS A 209 -6.53 -26.80 -10.63
C LYS A 209 -7.63 -27.13 -11.62
N MET A 210 -8.47 -26.16 -11.95
CA MET A 210 -9.55 -26.31 -12.93
C MET A 210 -8.99 -26.53 -14.34
N GLU A 211 -8.00 -25.73 -14.74
CA GLU A 211 -7.32 -25.84 -16.03
C GLU A 211 -6.66 -27.22 -16.18
N LYS A 212 -5.91 -27.66 -15.16
CA LYS A 212 -5.31 -28.99 -15.13
C LYS A 212 -6.36 -30.11 -15.21
N ALA A 213 -7.46 -29.99 -14.47
CA ALA A 213 -8.55 -30.96 -14.55
C ALA A 213 -9.22 -30.98 -15.93
N MET A 214 -9.32 -29.84 -16.61
CA MET A 214 -9.83 -29.74 -17.98
C MET A 214 -8.86 -30.31 -19.02
N GLU A 215 -7.55 -30.12 -18.84
CA GLU A 215 -6.52 -30.74 -19.68
C GLU A 215 -6.52 -32.27 -19.52
N GLU A 216 -6.57 -32.78 -18.28
CA GLU A 216 -6.65 -34.21 -17.98
C GLU A 216 -7.94 -34.84 -18.57
N ALA A 217 -9.06 -34.12 -18.55
CA ALA A 217 -10.32 -34.60 -19.14
C ALA A 217 -10.31 -34.64 -20.69
N ASN A 218 -9.46 -33.83 -21.33
CA ASN A 218 -9.37 -33.72 -22.80
C ASN A 218 -8.26 -34.61 -23.40
N ASN A 219 -7.42 -35.24 -22.58
CA ASN A 219 -6.35 -36.15 -22.99
C ASN A 219 -6.49 -37.52 -22.28
N PRO A 220 -7.52 -38.32 -22.63
CA PRO A 220 -7.79 -39.62 -22.01
C PRO A 220 -6.75 -40.71 -22.32
#